data_AF-A0AAD6XB86-F1
#
_entry.id   AF-A0AAD6XB86-F1
#
_cell.length_a   1.000
_cell.length_b   1.000
_cell.length_c   1.000
_cell.angle_alpha   90.00
_cell.angle_beta   90.00
_cell.angle_gamma   90.00
#
_symmetry.space_group_name_H-M   'P 1'
#
loop_
_entity.id
_entity.type
_entity.pdbx_description
1 polymer ?
#
loop_
_entity_poly.entity_id
_entity_poly.type
_entity_poly.pdbx_seq_one_letter_code
_entity_poly.pdbx_strand_id
1 'polypeptide(L)'
;MSSDEAPVVESESAPSARVPTEPAAMASQNKKRPRLDLSEPQKRKRGGMFGLLLGTLNKAKIEDKERNASEAAKKRQLIDQRLQNKLRKETDSVRRAEEARKDKLTANRKEEDLQLKDSIYKLRRTRLPLLANFLLTSDIIPPSATDEDPAPLPLALSTVPRGHPPPLYYLPAVLTPAQESYIRRRKAQVCPVHLGNLDSMLTGEQVLEAVDKEYTSFLEERTTGITDILDLRKVVAEEEARKKSEREKDAPMEEDGDKSKPEGEAEQQQPKSAVDVEMDVDDRDSATLGTVESKEAEEELEKKDEPAIMPADGDDAVEY
;
A
#
# COMPACT_ATOMS: atom_id res chain seq x y z
N MET A 1 -55.05 -22.00 2.21
CA MET A 1 -54.77 -23.03 1.19
C MET A 1 -54.49 -22.33 -0.13
N SER A 2 -53.25 -21.91 -0.34
CA SER A 2 -52.60 -21.76 -1.65
C SER A 2 -51.17 -21.27 -1.39
N SER A 3 -50.25 -21.98 -2.02
CA SER A 3 -48.80 -21.91 -1.90
C SER A 3 -48.25 -21.08 -3.06
N ASP A 4 -47.17 -20.33 -2.82
CA ASP A 4 -46.33 -19.70 -3.85
C ASP A 4 -44.98 -19.40 -3.15
N GLU A 5 -44.02 -20.33 -3.11
CA GLU A 5 -43.10 -20.81 -4.16
C GLU A 5 -42.08 -19.74 -4.58
N ALA A 6 -40.92 -19.78 -3.92
CA ALA A 6 -39.74 -18.98 -4.22
C ALA A 6 -38.70 -19.83 -4.97
N PRO A 7 -38.04 -19.33 -6.03
CA PRO A 7 -36.97 -20.08 -6.69
C PRO A 7 -35.63 -19.92 -5.95
N VAL A 8 -35.10 -21.04 -5.50
CA VAL A 8 -33.69 -21.24 -5.12
C VAL A 8 -32.89 -21.37 -6.41
N VAL A 9 -31.91 -20.48 -6.61
CA VAL A 9 -30.91 -20.59 -7.67
C VAL A 9 -29.65 -21.22 -7.08
N GLU A 10 -29.53 -22.54 -7.21
CA GLU A 10 -28.26 -23.27 -7.02
C GLU A 10 -27.45 -23.16 -8.31
N SER A 11 -26.32 -22.46 -8.26
CA SER A 11 -25.33 -22.45 -9.33
C SER A 11 -24.31 -23.57 -9.11
N GLU A 12 -24.33 -24.55 -10.00
CA GLU A 12 -23.29 -25.58 -10.20
C GLU A 12 -21.92 -24.93 -10.45
N SER A 13 -20.89 -25.37 -9.70
CA SER A 13 -19.50 -25.13 -10.05
C SER A 13 -18.76 -26.47 -10.23
N ALA A 14 -18.25 -26.65 -11.44
CA ALA A 14 -17.58 -27.84 -11.96
C ALA A 14 -16.27 -28.23 -11.20
N PRO A 15 -15.81 -29.49 -11.36
CA PRO A 15 -14.67 -30.04 -10.63
C PRO A 15 -13.33 -29.75 -11.33
N SER A 16 -12.40 -29.10 -10.64
CA SER A 16 -11.02 -28.98 -11.11
C SER A 16 -10.14 -30.10 -10.55
N ALA A 17 -9.58 -30.89 -11.48
CA ALA A 17 -8.61 -31.95 -11.26
C ALA A 17 -7.34 -31.48 -10.52
N ARG A 18 -6.88 -32.28 -9.56
CA ARG A 18 -5.51 -32.24 -9.03
C ARG A 18 -4.96 -33.66 -8.89
N VAL A 19 -3.83 -33.93 -9.53
CA VAL A 19 -2.90 -35.05 -9.29
C VAL A 19 -1.51 -34.58 -9.74
N PRO A 20 -0.38 -35.23 -9.39
CA PRO A 20 0.07 -35.94 -8.18
C PRO A 20 1.38 -35.27 -7.62
N THR A 21 1.94 -35.57 -6.44
CA THR A 21 2.81 -36.74 -6.19
C THR A 21 3.50 -36.56 -4.83
N GLU A 22 3.23 -37.43 -3.86
CA GLU A 22 4.12 -37.70 -2.73
C GLU A 22 4.29 -39.22 -2.63
N PRO A 23 5.51 -39.77 -2.45
CA PRO A 23 5.69 -41.19 -2.23
C PRO A 23 6.21 -41.46 -0.81
N ALA A 24 5.38 -42.04 0.06
CA ALA A 24 5.88 -42.83 1.20
C ALA A 24 4.80 -43.69 1.85
N ALA A 25 5.26 -44.78 2.47
CA ALA A 25 4.56 -45.77 3.30
C ALA A 25 3.78 -46.87 2.53
N MET A 26 4.42 -48.00 2.18
CA MET A 26 4.72 -49.18 3.03
C MET A 26 3.50 -50.07 3.32
N ALA A 27 3.40 -51.20 2.62
CA ALA A 27 2.95 -52.50 3.16
C ALA A 27 2.86 -53.56 2.04
N SER A 28 3.99 -54.16 1.65
CA SER A 28 3.97 -55.41 0.87
C SER A 28 4.25 -56.59 1.79
N GLN A 29 3.30 -57.51 1.79
CA GLN A 29 3.17 -58.68 2.64
C GLN A 29 4.27 -59.74 2.40
N ASN A 30 4.63 -60.40 3.50
CA ASN A 30 5.03 -61.80 3.63
C ASN A 30 5.50 -62.54 2.37
N LYS A 31 6.83 -62.63 2.18
CA LYS A 31 7.47 -63.83 1.62
C LYS A 31 8.71 -64.19 2.44
N LYS A 32 8.62 -65.32 3.12
CA LYS A 32 9.67 -65.92 3.96
C LYS A 32 10.94 -66.11 3.13
N ARG A 33 12.00 -65.38 3.50
CA ARG A 33 13.36 -65.67 3.01
C ARG A 33 13.92 -66.86 3.81
N PRO A 34 14.53 -67.87 3.16
CA PRO A 34 15.18 -68.96 3.86
C PRO A 34 16.31 -68.40 4.73
N ARG A 35 16.28 -68.73 6.03
CA ARG A 35 17.34 -68.40 6.98
C ARG A 35 18.58 -69.20 6.57
N LEU A 36 19.69 -68.50 6.29
CA LEU A 36 21.00 -69.08 6.05
C LEU A 36 21.58 -69.45 7.43
N ASP A 37 21.70 -70.75 7.72
CA ASP A 37 22.33 -71.24 8.94
C ASP A 37 23.83 -70.87 8.95
N LEU A 38 24.25 -70.15 9.99
CA LEU A 38 25.61 -69.62 10.21
C LEU A 38 26.50 -70.56 11.04
N SER A 39 26.13 -71.84 11.20
CA SER A 39 26.86 -72.78 12.06
C SER A 39 27.91 -73.64 11.37
N GLU A 40 28.10 -73.55 10.05
CA GLU A 40 29.14 -74.29 9.33
C GLU A 40 30.18 -73.36 8.67
N PRO A 41 31.49 -73.44 9.02
CA PRO A 41 32.54 -72.79 8.25
C PRO A 41 32.84 -73.61 6.99
N GLN A 42 31.86 -73.73 6.09
CA GLN A 42 32.10 -74.29 4.76
C GLN A 42 32.88 -73.26 3.92
N LYS A 43 34.16 -73.56 3.76
CA LYS A 43 35.09 -73.06 2.73
C LYS A 43 34.45 -73.14 1.33
N ARG A 44 33.60 -72.19 0.96
CA ARG A 44 33.18 -71.99 -0.43
C ARG A 44 34.02 -70.87 -1.04
N LYS A 45 35.10 -71.30 -1.68
CA LYS A 45 35.85 -70.56 -2.72
C LYS A 45 34.94 -70.23 -3.91
N ARG A 46 33.94 -69.39 -3.69
CA ARG A 46 33.16 -68.70 -4.74
C ARG A 46 32.86 -67.29 -4.27
N GLY A 47 33.94 -66.55 -3.96
CA GLY A 47 33.94 -65.10 -4.06
C GLY A 47 33.84 -64.74 -5.54
N GLY A 48 32.62 -64.87 -6.08
CA GLY A 48 32.30 -64.51 -7.45
C GLY A 48 32.63 -63.05 -7.69
N MET A 49 32.74 -62.68 -8.97
CA MET A 49 33.08 -61.34 -9.46
C MET A 49 32.46 -60.18 -8.67
N PHE A 50 31.32 -60.37 -8.01
CA PHE A 50 30.70 -59.43 -7.09
C PHE A 50 31.63 -58.91 -5.97
N GLY A 51 32.51 -59.75 -5.38
CA GLY A 51 33.47 -59.30 -4.36
C GLY A 51 34.57 -58.40 -4.94
N LEU A 52 34.99 -58.68 -6.17
CA LEU A 52 35.90 -57.84 -6.95
C LEU A 52 35.22 -56.53 -7.35
N LEU A 53 33.95 -56.58 -7.80
CA LEU A 53 33.13 -55.40 -8.11
C LEU A 53 32.89 -54.52 -6.87
N LEU A 54 32.62 -55.11 -5.70
CA LEU A 54 32.44 -54.35 -4.46
C LEU A 54 33.78 -53.77 -3.96
N GLY A 55 34.88 -54.50 -4.15
CA GLY A 55 36.24 -54.04 -3.86
C GLY A 55 36.69 -52.91 -4.78
N THR A 56 36.41 -52.99 -6.09
CA THR A 56 36.69 -51.92 -7.05
C THR A 56 35.75 -50.73 -6.87
N LEU A 57 34.49 -50.95 -6.46
CA LEU A 57 33.56 -49.88 -6.11
C LEU A 57 34.03 -49.13 -4.86
N ASN A 58 34.48 -49.85 -3.83
CA ASN A 58 35.04 -49.23 -2.62
C ASN A 58 36.38 -48.55 -2.90
N LYS A 59 37.25 -49.14 -3.73
CA LYS A 59 38.51 -48.52 -4.15
C LYS A 59 38.29 -47.28 -5.00
N ALA A 60 37.35 -47.32 -5.94
CA ALA A 60 36.92 -46.14 -6.70
C ALA A 60 36.34 -45.07 -5.77
N LYS A 61 35.54 -45.44 -4.76
CA LYS A 61 34.99 -44.49 -3.78
C LYS A 61 36.05 -43.88 -2.87
N ILE A 62 37.12 -44.61 -2.55
CA ILE A 62 38.28 -44.09 -1.79
C ILE A 62 39.13 -43.19 -2.67
N GLU A 63 39.42 -43.58 -3.89
CA GLU A 63 40.19 -42.78 -4.85
C GLU A 63 39.43 -41.50 -5.24
N ASP A 64 38.10 -41.57 -5.34
CA ASP A 64 37.24 -40.41 -5.57
C ASP A 64 37.16 -39.50 -4.34
N LYS A 65 37.23 -40.06 -3.13
CA LYS A 65 37.43 -39.29 -1.90
C LYS A 65 38.81 -38.64 -1.85
N GLU A 66 39.88 -39.29 -2.30
CA GLU A 66 41.23 -38.72 -2.35
C GLU A 66 41.36 -37.64 -3.42
N ARG A 67 40.72 -37.82 -4.58
CA ARG A 67 40.62 -36.79 -5.63
C ARG A 67 39.78 -35.60 -5.15
N ASN A 68 38.67 -35.83 -4.45
CA ASN A 68 37.89 -34.76 -3.82
C ASN A 68 38.59 -34.13 -2.61
N ALA A 69 39.47 -34.87 -1.92
CA ALA A 69 40.29 -34.35 -0.82
C ALA A 69 41.54 -33.60 -1.30
N SER A 70 41.88 -33.73 -2.57
CA SER A 70 42.99 -33.00 -3.19
C SER A 70 42.76 -31.49 -3.04
N GLU A 71 43.83 -30.75 -2.77
CA GLU A 71 43.76 -29.31 -2.53
C GLU A 71 43.10 -28.55 -3.68
N ALA A 72 43.27 -29.02 -4.91
CA ALA A 72 42.60 -28.46 -6.09
C ALA A 72 41.06 -28.60 -6.04
N ALA A 73 40.56 -29.74 -5.59
CA ALA A 73 39.12 -29.96 -5.44
C ALA A 73 38.55 -29.12 -4.28
N LYS A 74 39.28 -29.02 -3.16
CA LYS A 74 38.91 -28.12 -2.05
C LYS A 74 38.88 -26.65 -2.49
N LYS A 75 39.83 -26.20 -3.30
CA LYS A 75 39.84 -24.85 -3.88
C LYS A 75 38.63 -24.61 -4.79
N ARG A 76 38.27 -25.58 -5.64
CA ARG A 76 37.05 -25.51 -6.47
C ARG A 76 35.79 -25.40 -5.61
N GLN A 77 35.65 -26.27 -4.60
CA GLN A 77 34.51 -26.21 -3.67
C GLN A 77 34.41 -24.88 -2.94
N LEU A 78 35.53 -24.29 -2.51
CA LEU A 78 35.52 -22.96 -1.88
C LEU A 78 35.11 -21.85 -2.85
N ILE A 79 35.52 -21.93 -4.12
CA ILE A 79 35.12 -20.97 -5.14
C ILE A 79 33.62 -21.11 -5.43
N ASP A 80 33.12 -22.33 -5.64
CA ASP A 80 31.70 -22.59 -5.89
C ASP A 80 30.85 -22.16 -4.70
N GLN A 81 31.29 -22.42 -3.47
CA GLN A 81 30.60 -21.97 -2.26
C GLN A 81 30.57 -20.44 -2.17
N ARG A 82 31.69 -19.75 -2.49
CA ARG A 82 31.72 -18.28 -2.54
C ARG A 82 30.77 -17.74 -3.60
N LEU A 83 30.72 -18.38 -4.78
CA LEU A 83 29.86 -17.98 -5.88
C LEU A 83 28.38 -18.17 -5.53
N GLN A 84 28.01 -19.33 -4.97
CA GLN A 84 26.65 -19.57 -4.48
C GLN A 84 26.24 -18.59 -3.38
N ASN A 85 27.15 -18.27 -2.46
CA ASN A 85 26.88 -17.27 -1.41
C ASN A 85 26.69 -15.87 -2.00
N LYS A 86 27.47 -15.49 -3.02
CA LYS A 86 27.28 -14.22 -3.76
C LYS A 86 25.92 -14.18 -4.45
N LEU A 87 25.56 -15.22 -5.21
CA LEU A 87 24.27 -15.30 -5.88
C LEU A 87 23.09 -15.21 -4.91
N ARG A 88 23.16 -15.88 -3.76
CA ARG A 88 22.13 -15.78 -2.71
C ARG A 88 22.04 -14.36 -2.15
N LYS A 89 23.18 -13.74 -1.80
CA LYS A 89 23.22 -12.36 -1.30
C LYS A 89 22.66 -11.36 -2.31
N GLU A 90 23.04 -11.48 -3.58
CA GLU A 90 22.54 -10.62 -4.66
C GLU A 90 21.03 -10.80 -4.85
N THR A 91 20.54 -12.04 -4.88
CA THR A 91 19.10 -12.34 -5.01
C THR A 91 18.31 -11.75 -3.83
N ASP A 92 18.78 -11.95 -2.60
CA ASP A 92 18.15 -11.42 -1.39
C ASP A 92 18.22 -9.89 -1.32
N SER A 93 19.30 -9.29 -1.81
CA SER A 93 19.48 -7.83 -1.88
C SER A 93 18.51 -7.21 -2.90
N VAL A 94 18.36 -7.81 -4.08
CA VAL A 94 17.38 -7.39 -5.09
C VAL A 94 15.96 -7.49 -4.53
N ARG A 95 15.63 -8.61 -3.87
CA ARG A 95 14.31 -8.80 -3.25
C ARG A 95 14.01 -7.73 -2.19
N ARG A 96 14.95 -7.48 -1.26
CA ARG A 96 14.80 -6.45 -0.23
C ARG A 96 14.68 -5.05 -0.83
N ALA A 97 15.43 -4.75 -1.88
CA ALA A 97 15.33 -3.46 -2.57
C ALA A 97 13.97 -3.28 -3.26
N GLU A 98 13.38 -4.33 -3.82
CA GLU A 98 12.03 -4.28 -4.39
C GLU A 98 10.95 -4.11 -3.30
N GLU A 99 11.09 -4.79 -2.17
CA GLU A 99 10.20 -4.65 -1.01
C GLU A 99 10.26 -3.21 -0.46
N ALA A 100 11.45 -2.64 -0.25
CA ALA A 100 11.61 -1.25 0.17
C ALA A 100 10.99 -0.25 -0.84
N ARG A 101 11.11 -0.51 -2.14
CA ARG A 101 10.45 0.33 -3.17
C ARG A 101 8.92 0.24 -3.09
N LYS A 102 8.37 -0.94 -2.83
CA LYS A 102 6.92 -1.14 -2.64
C LYS A 102 6.43 -0.43 -1.38
N ASP A 103 7.18 -0.50 -0.29
CA ASP A 103 6.83 0.15 0.98
C ASP A 103 6.84 1.67 0.82
N LYS A 104 7.84 2.22 0.11
CA LYS A 104 7.89 3.65 -0.23
C LYS A 104 6.67 4.11 -1.03
N LEU A 105 6.29 3.37 -2.07
CA LEU A 105 5.10 3.69 -2.87
C LEU A 105 3.81 3.57 -2.04
N THR A 106 3.74 2.58 -1.16
CA THR A 106 2.59 2.36 -0.28
C THR A 106 2.45 3.48 0.73
N ALA A 107 3.56 3.94 1.32
CA ALA A 107 3.58 5.09 2.22
C ALA A 107 3.07 6.36 1.53
N ASN A 108 3.54 6.64 0.30
CA ASN A 108 3.09 7.80 -0.47
C ASN A 108 1.59 7.73 -0.81
N ARG A 109 1.09 6.57 -1.26
CA ARG A 109 -0.34 6.39 -1.53
C ARG A 109 -1.20 6.60 -0.29
N LYS A 110 -0.80 6.02 0.84
CA LYS A 110 -1.51 6.21 2.12
C LYS A 110 -1.55 7.67 2.55
N GLU A 111 -0.46 8.41 2.33
CA GLU A 111 -0.37 9.83 2.65
C GLU A 111 -1.29 10.68 1.77
N GLU A 112 -1.28 10.46 0.44
CA GLU A 112 -2.18 11.12 -0.50
C GLU A 112 -3.66 10.85 -0.18
N ASP A 113 -4.01 9.60 0.12
CA ASP A 113 -5.37 9.20 0.51
C ASP A 113 -5.80 9.88 1.82
N LEU A 114 -4.90 9.95 2.80
CA LEU A 114 -5.16 10.60 4.09
C LEU A 114 -5.36 12.12 3.91
N GLN A 115 -4.55 12.78 3.08
CA GLN A 115 -4.72 14.19 2.73
C GLN A 115 -6.05 14.45 2.01
N LEU A 116 -6.42 13.58 1.06
CA LEU A 116 -7.69 13.67 0.35
C LEU A 116 -8.86 13.53 1.33
N LYS A 117 -8.83 12.55 2.24
CA LYS A 117 -9.84 12.40 3.29
C LYS A 117 -9.93 13.64 4.18
N ASP A 118 -8.79 14.16 4.64
CA ASP A 118 -8.73 15.38 5.47
C ASP A 118 -9.40 16.57 4.77
N SER A 119 -9.08 16.77 3.49
CA SER A 119 -9.71 17.83 2.69
C SER A 119 -11.23 17.66 2.58
N ILE A 120 -11.73 16.43 2.42
CA ILE A 120 -13.17 16.12 2.34
C ILE A 120 -13.86 16.43 3.68
N TYR A 121 -13.30 15.98 4.80
CA TYR A 121 -13.89 16.20 6.12
C TYR A 121 -13.91 17.69 6.48
N LYS A 122 -12.81 18.42 6.21
CA LYS A 122 -12.75 19.89 6.36
C LYS A 122 -13.79 20.59 5.49
N LEU A 123 -13.93 20.19 4.23
CA LEU A 123 -14.93 20.75 3.32
C LEU A 123 -16.36 20.47 3.81
N ARG A 124 -16.65 19.26 4.29
CA ARG A 124 -17.98 18.92 4.83
C ARG A 124 -18.32 19.79 6.04
N ARG A 125 -17.41 19.89 7.01
CA ARG A 125 -17.62 20.67 8.24
C ARG A 125 -17.89 22.15 7.97
N THR A 126 -17.20 22.73 6.99
CA THR A 126 -17.36 24.15 6.61
C THR A 126 -18.56 24.39 5.69
N ARG A 127 -18.80 23.50 4.73
CA ARG A 127 -19.79 23.70 3.67
C ARG A 127 -21.20 23.24 4.04
N LEU A 128 -21.36 22.19 4.85
CA LEU A 128 -22.68 21.67 5.22
C LEU A 128 -23.55 22.73 5.94
N PRO A 129 -23.04 23.50 6.93
CA PRO A 129 -23.83 24.58 7.54
C PRO A 129 -24.31 25.63 6.54
N LEU A 130 -23.51 25.92 5.52
CA LEU A 130 -23.88 26.87 4.46
C LEU A 130 -24.94 26.29 3.53
N LEU A 131 -24.80 25.02 3.14
CA LEU A 131 -25.72 24.33 2.24
C LEU A 131 -27.07 24.01 2.90
N ALA A 132 -27.15 23.97 4.23
CA ALA A 132 -28.39 23.81 4.96
C ALA A 132 -29.43 24.91 4.67
N ASN A 133 -29.00 26.05 4.12
CA ASN A 133 -29.87 27.15 3.72
C ASN A 133 -30.55 26.96 2.35
N PHE A 134 -30.14 25.96 1.58
CA PHE A 134 -30.60 25.74 0.22
C PHE A 134 -31.48 24.48 0.10
N LEU A 135 -32.35 24.47 -0.90
CA LEU A 135 -33.09 23.27 -1.32
C LEU A 135 -32.28 22.50 -2.34
N LEU A 136 -32.48 21.19 -2.40
CA LEU A 136 -31.87 20.30 -3.37
C LEU A 136 -32.94 19.79 -4.35
N THR A 137 -32.55 19.56 -5.61
CA THR A 137 -33.48 19.05 -6.64
C THR A 137 -33.99 17.64 -6.37
N SER A 138 -33.34 16.87 -5.49
CA SER A 138 -33.79 15.54 -5.05
C SER A 138 -34.52 15.56 -3.70
N ASP A 139 -34.77 16.73 -3.12
CA ASP A 139 -35.51 16.83 -1.86
C ASP A 139 -36.99 16.50 -2.10
N ILE A 140 -37.52 15.58 -1.31
CA ILE A 140 -38.96 15.24 -1.31
C ILE A 140 -39.64 16.11 -0.24
N ILE A 141 -40.33 17.16 -0.68
CA ILE A 141 -41.04 18.10 0.20
C ILE A 141 -42.54 17.76 0.18
N PRO A 142 -43.12 17.24 1.27
CA PRO A 142 -44.55 16.95 1.32
C PRO A 142 -45.37 18.26 1.24
N PRO A 143 -46.45 18.29 0.45
CA PRO A 143 -47.24 19.50 0.22
C PRO A 143 -48.10 19.93 1.43
N SER A 144 -48.39 19.03 2.36
CA SER A 144 -49.13 19.31 3.60
C SER A 144 -48.18 19.38 4.79
N ALA A 145 -48.10 20.56 5.41
CA ALA A 145 -47.38 20.79 6.67
C ALA A 145 -48.15 20.23 7.88
N THR A 146 -48.62 18.99 7.80
CA THR A 146 -49.13 18.30 8.98
C THR A 146 -47.92 17.97 9.86
N ASP A 147 -47.87 18.53 11.06
CA ASP A 147 -46.82 18.34 12.08
C ASP A 147 -46.68 16.89 12.60
N GLU A 148 -47.38 15.93 11.98
CA GLU A 148 -47.31 14.52 12.35
C GLU A 148 -46.12 13.86 11.66
N ASP A 149 -45.09 13.63 12.47
CA ASP A 149 -43.85 12.87 12.25
C ASP A 149 -43.39 12.72 10.79
N PRO A 150 -42.57 13.65 10.31
CA PRO A 150 -41.87 13.45 9.06
C PRO A 150 -40.80 12.40 9.31
N ALA A 151 -40.82 11.33 8.51
CA ALA A 151 -39.75 10.34 8.42
C ALA A 151 -38.38 11.03 8.53
N PRO A 152 -37.41 10.42 9.25
CA PRO A 152 -36.10 11.03 9.46
C PRO A 152 -35.58 11.50 8.11
N LEU A 153 -35.37 12.81 7.99
CA LEU A 153 -34.85 13.40 6.77
C LEU A 153 -33.61 12.58 6.41
N PRO A 154 -33.46 12.12 5.16
CA PRO A 154 -32.25 11.44 4.76
C PRO A 154 -31.10 12.33 5.19
N LEU A 155 -30.27 11.79 6.10
CA LEU A 155 -29.24 12.54 6.81
C LEU A 155 -28.56 13.43 5.77
N ALA A 156 -28.39 14.73 6.03
CA ALA A 156 -27.72 15.63 5.08
C ALA A 156 -26.28 15.18 4.73
N LEU A 157 -25.79 14.16 5.45
CA LEU A 157 -24.52 13.46 5.32
C LEU A 157 -24.59 12.20 4.43
N SER A 158 -25.79 11.67 4.16
CA SER A 158 -25.93 10.56 3.23
C SER A 158 -25.47 11.04 1.86
N THR A 159 -24.65 10.23 1.21
CA THR A 159 -24.09 10.58 -0.10
C THR A 159 -25.25 10.84 -1.04
N VAL A 160 -25.38 12.10 -1.47
CA VAL A 160 -26.44 12.49 -2.39
C VAL A 160 -26.34 11.53 -3.59
N PRO A 161 -27.44 10.85 -3.97
CA PRO A 161 -27.43 9.89 -5.05
C PRO A 161 -26.76 10.54 -6.27
N ARG A 162 -25.70 9.90 -6.78
CA ARG A 162 -25.00 10.36 -7.98
C ARG A 162 -25.85 10.05 -9.20
N GLY A 163 -26.94 10.79 -9.35
CA GLY A 163 -27.78 10.80 -10.53
C GLY A 163 -27.16 11.65 -11.64
N HIS A 164 -27.49 11.33 -12.88
CA HIS A 164 -27.34 12.23 -14.01
C HIS A 164 -28.73 12.75 -14.37
N PRO A 165 -28.99 14.07 -14.30
CA PRO A 165 -28.04 15.17 -14.01
C PRO A 165 -27.65 15.27 -12.53
N PRO A 166 -26.47 15.86 -12.22
CA PRO A 166 -26.06 16.12 -10.85
C PRO A 166 -27.11 16.99 -10.11
N PRO A 167 -27.40 16.70 -8.85
CA PRO A 167 -28.34 17.47 -8.07
C PRO A 167 -27.83 18.89 -7.85
N LEU A 168 -28.73 19.85 -7.95
CA LEU A 168 -28.42 21.27 -7.82
C LEU A 168 -28.97 21.81 -6.50
N TYR A 169 -28.17 22.66 -5.86
CA TYR A 169 -28.62 23.47 -4.73
C TYR A 169 -29.22 24.76 -5.27
N TYR A 170 -30.44 25.07 -4.86
CA TYR A 170 -31.15 26.28 -5.29
C TYR A 170 -31.92 26.90 -4.12
N LEU A 171 -32.14 28.21 -4.21
CA LEU A 171 -32.95 28.95 -3.25
C LEU A 171 -33.96 29.82 -4.03
N PRO A 172 -35.24 29.44 -4.06
CA PRO A 172 -36.28 30.25 -4.70
C PRO A 172 -36.38 31.65 -4.07
N ALA A 173 -36.70 32.66 -4.89
CA ALA A 173 -36.91 34.02 -4.40
C ALA A 173 -38.14 34.15 -3.48
N VAL A 174 -39.16 33.32 -3.71
CA VAL A 174 -40.35 33.20 -2.86
C VAL A 174 -40.46 31.75 -2.43
N LEU A 175 -40.38 31.51 -1.12
CA LEU A 175 -40.50 30.19 -0.53
C LEU A 175 -41.96 29.89 -0.18
N THR A 176 -42.39 28.65 -0.40
CA THR A 176 -43.68 28.19 0.13
C THR A 176 -43.55 27.90 1.64
N PRO A 177 -44.63 27.97 2.43
CA PRO A 177 -44.57 27.65 3.86
C PRO A 177 -43.99 26.26 4.15
N ALA A 178 -44.26 25.27 3.28
CA ALA A 178 -43.70 23.93 3.36
C ALA A 178 -42.18 23.89 3.09
N GLN A 179 -41.69 24.72 2.16
CA GLN A 179 -40.24 24.87 1.91
C GLN A 179 -39.53 25.59 3.05
N GLU A 180 -40.15 26.63 3.62
CA GLU A 180 -39.60 27.34 4.77
C GLU A 180 -39.46 26.45 6.00
N SER A 181 -40.48 25.66 6.32
CA SER A 181 -40.43 24.72 7.45
C SER A 181 -39.39 23.63 7.22
N TYR A 182 -39.26 23.16 5.97
CA TYR A 182 -38.24 22.20 5.57
C TYR A 182 -36.82 22.74 5.76
N ILE A 183 -36.54 23.95 5.24
CA ILE A 183 -35.25 24.62 5.41
C ILE A 183 -34.98 24.88 6.90
N ARG A 184 -35.96 25.36 7.67
CA ARG A 184 -35.79 25.57 9.12
C ARG A 184 -35.44 24.28 9.85
N ARG A 185 -36.10 23.17 9.53
CA ARG A 185 -35.80 21.86 10.12
C ARG A 185 -34.39 21.40 9.76
N ARG A 186 -33.99 21.51 8.49
CA ARG A 186 -32.63 21.21 8.03
C ARG A 186 -31.59 22.09 8.73
N LYS A 187 -31.83 23.40 8.84
CA LYS A 187 -30.94 24.31 9.58
C LYS A 187 -30.85 23.95 11.06
N ALA A 188 -31.97 23.62 11.71
CA ALA A 188 -31.98 23.23 13.11
C ALA A 188 -31.18 21.94 13.34
N GLN A 189 -31.23 21.00 12.39
CA GLN A 189 -30.40 19.78 12.39
C GLN A 189 -28.92 20.08 12.18
N VAL A 190 -28.56 20.89 11.18
CA VAL A 190 -27.15 21.11 10.79
C VAL A 190 -26.45 22.21 11.60
N CYS A 191 -27.20 23.15 12.15
CA CYS A 191 -26.68 24.29 12.88
C CYS A 191 -27.56 24.53 14.12
N PRO A 192 -27.41 23.73 15.19
CA PRO A 192 -27.91 24.06 16.51
C PRO A 192 -27.18 25.32 16.99
N VAL A 193 -27.67 26.49 16.57
CA VAL A 193 -27.16 27.75 17.07
C VAL A 193 -27.46 27.80 18.56
N HIS A 194 -26.43 28.11 19.32
CA HIS A 194 -26.31 28.29 20.77
C HIS A 194 -27.21 29.42 21.36
N LEU A 195 -28.31 29.77 20.69
CA LEU A 195 -29.25 30.82 21.10
C LEU A 195 -30.28 30.27 22.09
N GLY A 196 -29.85 30.07 23.34
CA GLY A 196 -30.59 30.33 24.58
C GLY A 196 -31.97 29.68 24.86
N ASN A 197 -32.55 28.90 23.94
CA ASN A 197 -33.87 28.29 24.12
C ASN A 197 -33.74 26.80 24.42
N LEU A 198 -34.01 26.43 25.68
CA LEU A 198 -33.81 25.11 26.27
C LEU A 198 -34.62 23.97 25.62
N ASP A 199 -35.75 24.26 24.98
CA ASP A 199 -36.68 23.24 24.46
C ASP A 199 -36.40 22.78 23.01
N SER A 200 -35.48 23.42 22.29
CA SER A 200 -35.09 23.03 20.91
C SER A 200 -33.75 22.26 20.87
N MET A 201 -33.34 21.66 21.99
CA MET A 201 -32.01 21.06 22.16
C MET A 201 -31.91 19.60 21.70
N LEU A 202 -33.02 18.85 21.61
CA LEU A 202 -32.97 17.39 21.51
C LEU A 202 -32.80 16.79 20.10
N THR A 203 -33.11 17.54 19.03
CA THR A 203 -33.11 17.01 17.66
C THR A 203 -32.08 17.66 16.73
N GLY A 204 -31.66 18.88 17.05
CA GLY A 204 -30.61 19.60 16.31
C GLY A 204 -29.20 19.08 16.57
N GLU A 205 -28.98 18.48 17.73
CA GLU A 205 -27.68 17.95 18.14
C GLU A 205 -27.21 16.82 17.21
N GLN A 206 -28.13 16.05 16.63
CA GLN A 206 -27.82 14.78 15.98
C GLN A 206 -26.97 14.88 14.71
N VAL A 207 -27.13 15.92 13.87
CA VAL A 207 -26.36 16.00 12.60
C VAL A 207 -25.00 16.61 12.82
N LEU A 208 -24.85 17.64 13.66
CA LEU A 208 -23.53 18.09 14.07
C LEU A 208 -22.81 17.03 14.86
N GLU A 209 -23.48 16.37 15.81
CA GLU A 209 -22.90 15.26 16.56
C GLU A 209 -22.50 14.12 15.61
N ALA A 210 -23.27 13.84 14.55
CA ALA A 210 -22.85 12.88 13.52
C ALA A 210 -21.62 13.37 12.72
N VAL A 211 -21.57 14.63 12.29
CA VAL A 211 -20.39 15.22 11.61
C VAL A 211 -19.17 15.19 12.53
N ASP A 212 -19.34 15.54 13.80
CA ASP A 212 -18.28 15.61 14.79
C ASP A 212 -17.82 14.20 15.17
N LYS A 213 -18.74 13.23 15.33
CA LYS A 213 -18.40 11.81 15.50
C LYS A 213 -17.62 11.26 14.31
N GLU A 214 -18.07 11.56 13.09
CA GLU A 214 -17.35 11.22 11.87
C GLU A 214 -15.95 11.86 11.88
N TYR A 215 -15.86 13.15 12.24
CA TYR A 215 -14.59 13.86 12.29
C TYR A 215 -13.65 13.32 13.38
N THR A 216 -14.15 13.00 14.57
CA THR A 216 -13.33 12.40 15.64
C THR A 216 -12.85 11.01 15.25
N SER A 217 -13.70 10.19 14.62
CA SER A 217 -13.29 8.89 14.10
C SER A 217 -12.22 9.03 13.00
N PHE A 218 -12.33 10.07 12.17
CA PHE A 218 -11.32 10.40 11.19
C PHE A 218 -10.02 10.92 11.81
N LEU A 219 -10.08 11.68 12.92
CA LEU A 219 -8.87 12.09 13.63
C LEU A 219 -8.11 10.88 14.19
N GLU A 220 -8.82 9.90 14.73
CA GLU A 220 -8.22 8.63 15.16
C GLU A 220 -7.59 7.89 13.96
N GLU A 221 -8.32 7.75 12.85
CA GLU A 221 -7.79 7.18 11.60
C GLU A 221 -6.58 7.96 11.08
N ARG A 222 -6.58 9.29 11.19
CA ARG A 222 -5.48 10.15 10.77
C ARG A 222 -4.26 9.92 11.64
N THR A 223 -4.43 9.87 12.97
CA THR A 223 -3.30 9.61 13.87
C THR A 223 -2.68 8.24 13.63
N THR A 224 -3.51 7.20 13.46
CA THR A 224 -3.04 5.84 13.15
C THR A 224 -2.42 5.77 11.75
N GLY A 225 -3.01 6.44 10.76
CA GLY A 225 -2.47 6.54 9.41
C GLY A 225 -1.11 7.23 9.36
N ILE A 226 -0.93 8.32 10.12
CA ILE A 226 0.36 9.01 10.23
C ILE A 226 1.41 8.10 10.87
N THR A 227 1.08 7.39 11.96
CA THR A 227 2.04 6.45 12.57
C THR A 227 2.43 5.32 11.63
N ASP A 228 1.47 4.75 10.90
CA ASP A 228 1.73 3.73 9.87
C ASP A 228 2.67 4.25 8.76
N ILE A 229 2.44 5.48 8.27
CA ILE A 229 3.27 6.10 7.24
C ILE A 229 4.68 6.32 7.76
N LEU A 230 4.82 6.80 9.01
CA LEU A 230 6.12 6.98 9.64
C LEU A 230 6.87 5.66 9.80
N ASP A 231 6.19 4.60 10.21
CA ASP A 231 6.78 3.25 10.33
C ASP A 231 7.23 2.72 8.98
N LEU A 232 6.42 2.85 7.92
CA LEU A 232 6.83 2.47 6.56
C LEU A 232 8.04 3.27 6.08
N ARG A 233 8.06 4.59 6.29
CA ARG A 233 9.20 5.44 5.92
C ARG A 233 10.45 5.09 6.72
N LYS A 234 10.30 4.70 7.99
CA LYS A 234 11.40 4.24 8.83
C LYS A 234 12.00 2.93 8.30
N VAL A 235 11.17 1.95 7.95
CA VAL A 235 11.63 0.68 7.35
C VAL A 235 12.38 0.93 6.05
N VAL A 236 11.84 1.80 5.18
CA VAL A 236 12.50 2.19 3.93
C VAL A 236 13.86 2.84 4.20
N ALA A 237 13.93 3.78 5.15
CA ALA A 237 15.18 4.44 5.52
C ALA A 237 16.22 3.47 6.09
N GLU A 238 15.80 2.52 6.93
CA GLU A 238 16.68 1.48 7.49
C GLU A 238 17.22 0.54 6.41
N GLU A 239 16.39 0.06 5.48
CA GLU A 239 16.83 -0.79 4.37
C GLU A 239 17.67 -0.02 3.34
N GLU A 240 17.39 1.25 3.06
CA GLU A 240 18.25 2.11 2.22
C GLU A 240 19.62 2.34 2.87
N ALA A 241 19.67 2.61 4.18
CA ALA A 241 20.92 2.74 4.94
C ALA A 241 21.70 1.43 4.96
N ARG A 242 21.02 0.29 5.14
CA ARG A 242 21.62 -1.04 5.07
C ARG A 242 22.22 -1.30 3.69
N LYS A 243 21.46 -1.08 2.62
CA LYS A 243 21.93 -1.22 1.24
C LYS A 243 23.14 -0.33 0.95
N LYS A 244 23.14 0.91 1.46
CA LYS A 244 24.29 1.81 1.35
C LYS A 244 25.53 1.24 2.04
N SER A 245 25.39 0.71 3.25
CA SER A 245 26.50 0.09 3.98
C SER A 245 26.99 -1.23 3.36
N GLU A 246 26.11 -2.00 2.72
CA GLU A 246 26.48 -3.21 1.97
C GLU A 246 27.28 -2.83 0.71
N ARG A 247 26.83 -1.79 -0.02
CA ARG A 247 27.55 -1.27 -1.20
C ARG A 247 28.94 -0.72 -0.87
N GLU A 248 29.10 -0.10 0.30
CA GLU A 248 30.41 0.40 0.75
C GLU A 248 31.39 -0.74 1.10
N LYS A 249 30.89 -1.87 1.62
CA LYS A 249 31.71 -3.05 1.92
C LYS A 249 32.09 -3.86 0.68
N ASP A 250 31.20 -3.90 -0.31
CA ASP A 250 31.42 -4.63 -1.56
C ASP A 250 32.06 -3.76 -2.66
N ALA A 251 32.22 -2.45 -2.42
CA ALA A 251 33.05 -1.61 -3.27
C ALA A 251 34.45 -2.23 -3.31
N PRO A 252 34.94 -2.63 -4.50
CA PRO A 252 36.29 -3.16 -4.60
C PRO A 252 37.20 -2.07 -4.04
N MET A 253 37.98 -2.42 -3.00
CA MET A 253 39.21 -1.69 -2.73
C MET A 253 39.96 -1.72 -4.05
N GLU A 254 39.90 -0.64 -4.81
CA GLU A 254 40.86 -0.36 -5.86
C GLU A 254 42.21 -0.32 -5.14
N GLU A 255 42.85 -1.48 -5.14
CA GLU A 255 44.17 -1.73 -4.64
C GLU A 255 45.13 -0.94 -5.52
N ASP A 256 45.31 0.33 -5.15
CA ASP A 256 46.47 1.21 -5.40
C ASP A 256 47.28 0.83 -6.67
N GLY A 257 46.57 0.82 -7.79
CA GLY A 257 47.09 0.48 -9.11
C GLY A 257 47.49 1.72 -9.88
N ASP A 258 48.65 2.25 -9.51
CA ASP A 258 49.52 3.10 -10.33
C ASP A 258 48.96 4.48 -10.78
N LYS A 259 49.50 5.51 -10.11
CA LYS A 259 49.46 6.91 -10.49
C LYS A 259 50.00 7.12 -11.90
N SER A 260 49.12 7.15 -12.89
CA SER A 260 49.37 7.90 -14.12
C SER A 260 48.48 9.14 -14.14
N LYS A 261 49.09 10.27 -13.73
CA LYS A 261 48.62 11.62 -14.02
C LYS A 261 48.24 11.75 -15.50
N PRO A 262 47.05 12.25 -15.86
CA PRO A 262 46.90 13.15 -16.98
C PRO A 262 46.91 14.58 -16.42
N GLU A 263 48.01 15.28 -16.63
CA GLU A 263 47.98 16.75 -16.65
C GLU A 263 47.16 17.17 -17.86
N GLY A 264 46.07 17.91 -17.65
CA GLY A 264 45.23 18.37 -18.74
C GLY A 264 43.98 19.11 -18.28
N GLU A 265 44.16 20.41 -18.09
CA GLU A 265 43.16 21.48 -18.20
C GLU A 265 42.11 21.64 -17.08
N ALA A 266 42.27 22.80 -16.45
CA ALA A 266 41.35 23.40 -15.51
C ALA A 266 40.10 23.91 -16.23
N GLU A 267 38.94 23.41 -15.81
CA GLU A 267 37.70 24.17 -15.91
C GLU A 267 37.02 24.23 -14.55
N GLN A 268 36.85 25.45 -14.08
CA GLN A 268 36.20 25.81 -12.83
C GLN A 268 34.73 25.39 -12.86
N GLN A 269 34.34 24.45 -12.01
CA GLN A 269 32.95 24.32 -11.58
C GLN A 269 32.88 24.29 -10.06
N GLN A 270 32.24 25.33 -9.53
CA GLN A 270 32.03 25.55 -8.11
C GLN A 270 31.16 24.45 -7.47
N PRO A 271 31.42 24.06 -6.22
CA PRO A 271 30.52 23.20 -5.47
C PRO A 271 29.29 24.01 -5.03
N LYS A 272 28.12 23.70 -5.58
CA LYS A 272 26.84 24.14 -5.00
C LYS A 272 26.68 23.41 -3.67
N SER A 273 26.85 24.17 -2.60
CA SER A 273 26.52 23.79 -1.22
C SER A 273 25.08 23.30 -1.15
N ALA A 274 24.89 22.14 -0.53
CA ALA A 274 23.61 21.70 -0.01
C ALA A 274 23.10 22.76 0.97
N VAL A 275 22.10 23.54 0.54
CA VAL A 275 21.26 24.31 1.43
C VAL A 275 20.21 23.34 1.92
N ASP A 276 20.35 22.96 3.18
CA ASP A 276 19.33 22.34 3.99
C ASP A 276 18.14 23.31 4.05
N VAL A 277 17.11 23.06 3.24
CA VAL A 277 15.86 23.83 3.29
C VAL A 277 15.01 23.18 4.36
N GLU A 278 15.23 23.59 5.59
CA GLU A 278 14.30 23.45 6.70
C GLU A 278 13.03 24.24 6.33
N MET A 279 12.04 23.53 5.78
CA MET A 279 10.72 24.09 5.48
C MET A 279 9.96 24.23 6.80
N ASP A 280 10.12 25.38 7.45
CA ASP A 280 9.23 25.83 8.53
C ASP A 280 7.81 25.96 7.95
N VAL A 281 6.93 25.04 8.36
CA VAL A 281 5.51 25.07 8.02
C VAL A 281 4.88 26.10 8.95
N ASP A 282 4.49 27.25 8.41
CA ASP A 282 3.70 28.28 9.08
C ASP A 282 2.36 27.69 9.58
N ASP A 283 2.35 27.20 10.81
CA ASP A 283 1.14 27.05 11.62
C ASP A 283 0.70 28.45 12.09
N ARG A 284 0.03 29.20 11.22
CA ARG A 284 -0.65 30.46 11.58
C ARG A 284 -2.16 30.27 11.68
N ASP A 285 -2.56 29.64 12.79
CA ASP A 285 -3.82 29.97 13.45
C ASP A 285 -3.57 31.14 14.42
N SER A 286 -3.79 32.38 13.95
CA SER A 286 -4.08 33.49 14.87
C SER A 286 -5.07 34.46 14.27
N ALA A 287 -6.31 34.33 14.74
CA ALA A 287 -7.34 35.32 14.58
C ALA A 287 -6.91 36.64 15.23
N THR A 288 -6.79 37.71 14.43
CA THR A 288 -7.05 39.07 14.90
C THR A 288 -7.72 39.88 13.81
N LEU A 289 -8.82 40.52 14.21
CA LEU A 289 -9.71 41.37 13.44
C LEU A 289 -9.10 42.74 13.14
N GLY A 290 -9.40 43.24 11.94
CA GLY A 290 -9.47 44.67 11.58
C GLY A 290 -8.19 45.24 10.96
N THR A 291 -8.18 46.17 10.00
CA THR A 291 -9.20 47.05 9.41
C THR A 291 -8.47 47.85 8.30
N VAL A 292 -9.13 48.03 7.15
CA VAL A 292 -9.01 49.15 6.17
C VAL A 292 -7.85 49.19 5.15
N GLU A 293 -8.32 49.08 3.90
CA GLU A 293 -8.04 49.81 2.65
C GLU A 293 -6.62 50.08 2.13
N SER A 294 -6.54 49.82 0.83
CA SER A 294 -5.84 50.56 -0.22
C SER A 294 -4.32 50.42 -0.34
N LYS A 295 -3.88 49.71 -1.39
CA LYS A 295 -3.37 50.37 -2.61
C LYS A 295 -3.00 49.36 -3.68
N GLU A 296 -3.45 49.68 -4.89
CA GLU A 296 -2.88 49.26 -6.16
C GLU A 296 -1.37 49.53 -6.20
N ALA A 297 -0.60 48.53 -6.64
CA ALA A 297 0.65 48.72 -7.36
C ALA A 297 0.90 47.46 -8.20
N GLU A 298 0.84 47.67 -9.51
CA GLU A 298 1.45 46.84 -10.53
C GLU A 298 2.91 46.52 -10.18
N GLU A 299 3.32 45.27 -10.32
CA GLU A 299 4.67 44.98 -10.80
C GLU A 299 4.66 43.65 -11.57
N GLU A 300 4.82 43.77 -12.89
CA GLU A 300 5.24 42.71 -13.79
C GLU A 300 6.52 42.07 -13.25
N LEU A 301 6.54 40.75 -13.14
CA LEU A 301 7.81 40.03 -13.11
C LEU A 301 7.66 38.69 -13.82
N GLU A 302 8.21 38.70 -15.03
CA GLU A 302 8.53 37.57 -15.89
C GLU A 302 8.96 36.34 -15.09
N LYS A 303 8.28 35.21 -15.30
CA LYS A 303 8.88 33.88 -15.09
C LYS A 303 8.71 33.02 -16.31
N LYS A 304 9.80 33.05 -17.08
CA LYS A 304 10.34 32.01 -17.94
C LYS A 304 10.25 30.60 -17.32
N ASP A 305 10.15 29.65 -18.25
CA ASP A 305 10.54 28.24 -18.17
C ASP A 305 9.51 27.24 -17.60
N GLU A 306 8.48 26.97 -18.42
CA GLU A 306 7.83 25.65 -18.49
C GLU A 306 8.80 24.62 -19.10
N PRO A 307 9.17 23.53 -18.39
CA PRO A 307 9.74 22.37 -19.06
C PRO A 307 8.60 21.55 -19.71
N ALA A 308 8.70 21.44 -21.03
CA ALA A 308 7.85 20.63 -21.88
C ALA A 308 7.70 19.19 -21.34
N ILE A 309 6.47 18.81 -21.03
CA ILE A 309 6.06 17.41 -20.89
C ILE A 309 6.09 16.81 -22.29
N MET A 310 7.16 16.07 -22.60
CA MET A 310 7.23 15.27 -23.82
C MET A 310 6.19 14.14 -23.75
N PRO A 311 5.24 14.05 -24.70
CA PRO A 311 4.44 12.85 -24.85
C PRO A 311 5.34 11.72 -25.36
N ALA A 312 5.46 10.65 -24.58
CA ALA A 312 6.13 9.44 -25.01
C ALA A 312 5.28 8.75 -26.07
N ASP A 313 5.88 8.52 -27.24
CA ASP A 313 5.37 7.73 -28.35
C ASP A 313 4.91 6.35 -27.85
N GLY A 314 3.61 6.10 -28.00
CA GLY A 314 2.97 4.80 -27.81
C GLY A 314 2.65 4.13 -29.14
N ASP A 315 3.57 4.19 -30.11
CA ASP A 315 3.54 3.37 -31.33
C ASP A 315 3.96 1.93 -30.96
N ASP A 316 2.99 1.13 -30.54
CA ASP A 316 3.08 -0.32 -30.69
C ASP A 316 1.72 -0.86 -31.16
N ALA A 317 1.48 -0.59 -32.45
CA ALA A 317 0.30 -1.01 -33.18
C ALA A 317 0.48 -2.42 -33.75
N VAL A 318 -0.29 -3.36 -33.18
CA VAL A 318 -0.94 -4.51 -33.83
C VAL A 318 -0.04 -5.43 -34.68
N GLU A 319 0.41 -6.53 -34.09
CA GLU A 319 0.77 -7.74 -34.86
C GLU A 319 -0.49 -8.37 -35.49
N TYR A 320 -0.33 -8.76 -36.75
CA TYR A 320 -1.32 -9.34 -37.67
C TYR A 320 -1.82 -10.73 -37.28
#